data_AF-A0A7T5UX41-F1
#
_entry.id   AF-A0A7T5UX41-F1
#
_cell.length_a   1.000
_cell.length_b   1.000
_cell.length_c   1.000
_cell.angle_alpha   90.00
_cell.angle_beta   90.00
_cell.angle_gamma   90.00
#
_symmetry.space_group_name_H-M   'P 1'
#
loop_
_entity.id
_entity.type
_entity.pdbx_description
1 polymer ?
#
loop_
_entity_poly.entity_id
_entity_poly.type
_entity_poly.pdbx_seq_one_letter_code
_entity_poly.pdbx_strand_id
1 'polypeptide(L)'
;MGEKKTPMTYWYVEPGDSHTNKVIADSLLALSQLDENVSLEDVDGTPHSVYQVEEYFFITRLYRDRVKLNLSFQVFCRAGKNGKLRLWKLGVKKPQTQIKTAVRVRSKV
;
A
#
# COMPACT_ATOMS: atom_id res chain seq x y z
N MET A 1 0.32 -5.82 -32.11
CA MET A 1 -0.44 -5.37 -30.92
C MET A 1 0.32 -5.84 -29.69
N GLY A 2 1.00 -4.95 -28.98
CA GLY A 2 1.69 -5.33 -27.74
C GLY A 2 0.69 -5.41 -26.60
N GLU A 3 0.48 -6.61 -26.04
CA GLU A 3 -0.27 -6.77 -24.81
C GLU A 3 0.39 -5.91 -23.72
N LYS A 4 -0.32 -4.89 -23.26
CA LYS A 4 0.11 -4.11 -22.10
C LYS A 4 0.03 -5.02 -20.88
N LYS A 5 1.08 -5.80 -20.61
CA LYS A 5 1.21 -6.54 -19.35
C LYS A 5 1.09 -5.52 -18.22
N THR A 6 -0.03 -5.56 -17.51
CA THR A 6 -0.22 -4.73 -16.31
C THR A 6 0.91 -5.07 -15.35
N PRO A 7 1.68 -4.08 -14.88
CA PRO A 7 2.77 -4.34 -13.98
C PRO A 7 2.22 -5.00 -12.72
N MET A 8 2.81 -6.13 -12.34
CA MET A 8 2.48 -6.81 -11.09
C MET A 8 2.69 -5.83 -9.93
N THR A 9 1.68 -5.73 -9.07
CA THR A 9 1.74 -4.86 -7.89
C THR A 9 2.31 -5.67 -6.75
N TYR A 10 3.40 -5.19 -6.18
CA TYR A 10 4.01 -5.79 -5.00
C TYR A 10 3.56 -5.02 -3.77
N TRP A 11 3.25 -5.75 -2.71
CA TRP A 11 2.70 -5.24 -1.47
C TRP A 11 3.71 -5.37 -0.34
N TYR A 12 3.74 -4.36 0.51
CA TYR A 12 4.70 -4.25 1.60
C TYR A 12 4.00 -3.74 2.85
N VAL A 13 4.42 -4.23 4.02
CA VAL A 13 3.90 -3.80 5.31
C VAL A 13 5.05 -3.38 6.21
N GLU A 14 4.98 -2.16 6.71
CA GLU A 14 5.91 -1.62 7.70
C GLU A 14 5.25 -1.67 9.09
N PRO A 15 5.83 -2.37 10.07
CA PRO A 15 5.38 -2.28 11.45
C PRO A 15 5.75 -0.92 12.06
N GLY A 16 4.82 -0.33 12.81
CA GLY A 16 5.02 0.95 13.49
C GLY A 16 5.56 0.83 14.93
N ASP A 17 5.59 -0.39 15.48
CA ASP A 17 6.07 -0.67 16.84
C ASP A 17 6.55 -2.13 16.97
N SER A 18 7.25 -2.44 18.06
CA SER A 18 7.84 -3.76 18.31
C SER A 18 6.81 -4.88 18.53
N HIS A 19 5.64 -4.56 19.10
CA HIS A 19 4.54 -5.52 19.29
C HIS A 19 3.94 -5.89 17.93
N THR A 20 3.65 -4.89 17.10
CA THR A 20 3.14 -5.09 15.75
C THR A 20 4.15 -5.83 14.87
N ASN A 21 5.44 -5.52 14.98
CA ASN A 21 6.51 -6.25 14.29
C ASN A 21 6.46 -7.75 14.61
N LYS A 22 6.36 -8.10 15.90
CA LYS A 22 6.27 -9.49 16.33
C LYS A 22 5.02 -10.18 15.77
N VAL A 23 3.85 -9.55 15.87
CA VAL A 23 2.59 -10.12 15.38
C VAL A 23 2.65 -10.37 13.86
N ILE A 24 3.21 -9.44 13.10
CA ILE A 24 3.36 -9.58 11.64
C ILE A 24 4.35 -10.70 11.31
N ALA A 25 5.53 -10.71 11.95
CA ALA A 25 6.54 -11.75 11.74
C ALA A 25 6.00 -13.15 12.07
N ASP A 26 5.35 -13.32 13.23
CA ASP A 26 4.72 -14.59 13.63
C ASP A 26 3.64 -15.03 12.63
N SER A 27 2.85 -14.08 12.12
CA SER A 27 1.79 -14.36 11.13
C SER A 27 2.35 -14.77 9.77
N LEU A 28 3.43 -14.13 9.30
CA LEU A 28 4.10 -14.47 8.05
C LEU A 28 4.83 -15.81 8.15
N LEU A 29 5.46 -16.08 9.30
CA LEU A 29 6.09 -17.37 9.58
C LEU A 29 5.07 -18.50 9.56
N ALA A 30 3.89 -18.30 10.15
CA ALA A 30 2.80 -19.28 10.13
C ALA A 30 2.25 -19.56 8.72
N LEU A 31 2.42 -18.62 7.79
CA LEU A 31 2.04 -18.75 6.39
C LEU A 31 3.20 -19.26 5.50
N SER A 32 4.38 -19.52 6.07
CA SER A 32 5.61 -19.82 5.32
C SER A 32 5.96 -18.75 4.28
N GLN A 33 5.53 -17.50 4.52
CA GLN A 33 5.74 -16.32 3.65
C GLN A 33 6.76 -15.35 4.25
N LEU A 34 7.60 -15.81 5.17
CA LEU A 34 8.62 -14.97 5.78
C LEU A 34 9.77 -14.78 4.77
N ASP A 35 9.63 -13.77 3.92
CA ASP A 35 10.78 -13.14 3.27
C ASP A 35 11.45 -12.18 4.26
N GLU A 36 12.77 -12.07 4.18
CA GLU A 36 13.58 -11.19 5.01
C GLU A 36 13.01 -9.76 5.03
N ASN A 37 13.15 -9.06 6.17
CA ASN A 37 12.80 -7.64 6.23
C ASN A 37 13.69 -6.88 5.23
N VAL A 38 13.06 -6.18 4.28
CA VAL A 38 13.76 -5.46 3.22
C VAL A 38 13.74 -3.96 3.52
N SER A 39 14.89 -3.31 3.38
CA SER A 39 14.98 -1.85 3.37
C SER A 39 14.72 -1.33 1.96
N LEU A 40 13.66 -0.54 1.78
CA LEU A 40 13.27 0.02 0.48
C LEU A 40 12.98 1.52 0.61
N GLU A 41 13.32 2.29 -0.41
CA GLU A 41 13.08 3.74 -0.46
C GLU A 41 11.71 4.08 -1.05
N ASP A 42 11.06 5.09 -0.46
CA ASP A 42 9.83 5.68 -0.99
C ASP A 42 10.07 6.70 -2.12
N VAL A 43 9.01 7.37 -2.54
CA VAL A 43 9.09 8.41 -3.58
C VAL A 43 9.96 9.61 -3.20
N ASP A 44 10.05 9.89 -1.91
CA ASP A 44 10.74 11.02 -1.31
C ASP A 44 12.19 10.68 -0.91
N GLY A 45 12.59 9.40 -1.05
CA GLY A 45 13.94 8.91 -0.71
C GLY A 45 14.08 8.49 0.76
N THR A 46 12.96 8.34 1.48
CA THR A 46 12.95 7.85 2.86
C THR A 46 13.09 6.33 2.86
N PRO A 47 14.07 5.77 3.58
CA PRO A 47 14.19 4.32 3.73
C PRO A 47 13.14 3.78 4.70
N HIS A 48 12.50 2.67 4.33
CA HIS A 48 11.49 1.97 5.12
C HIS A 48 11.89 0.51 5.33
N SER A 49 11.68 0.01 6.55
CA SER A 49 11.92 -1.39 6.93
C SER A 49 10.62 -2.17 6.78
N VAL A 50 10.46 -2.89 5.67
CA VAL A 50 9.19 -3.49 5.26
C VAL A 50 9.27 -5.00 5.09
N TYR A 51 8.15 -5.66 5.38
CA TYR A 51 7.91 -7.04 4.98
C TYR A 51 7.21 -7.08 3.64
N GLN A 52 7.73 -7.87 2.69
CA GLN A 52 7.01 -8.18 1.46
C GLN A 52 5.86 -9.15 1.79
N VAL A 53 4.69 -8.89 1.21
CA VAL A 53 3.54 -9.79 1.35
C VAL A 53 3.05 -10.17 -0.03
N GLU A 54 2.86 -11.47 -0.26
CA GLU A 54 2.43 -11.98 -1.57
C GLU A 54 0.97 -11.65 -1.85
N GLU A 55 0.13 -11.78 -0.83
CA GLU A 55 -1.31 -11.69 -0.97
C GLU A 55 -1.91 -10.46 -0.27
N TYR A 56 -2.76 -9.74 -1.02
CA TYR A 56 -3.57 -8.65 -0.47
C TYR A 56 -4.51 -9.12 0.65
N PHE A 57 -4.87 -10.42 0.68
CA PHE A 57 -5.67 -11.00 1.75
C PHE A 57 -5.01 -10.80 3.13
N PHE A 58 -3.68 -10.95 3.21
CA PHE A 58 -2.94 -10.70 4.46
C PHE A 58 -3.14 -9.26 4.96
N ILE A 59 -3.05 -8.28 4.07
CA ILE A 59 -3.30 -6.87 4.39
C ILE A 59 -4.73 -6.69 4.92
N THR A 60 -5.73 -7.25 4.25
CA THR A 60 -7.13 -7.14 4.71
C THR A 60 -7.34 -7.74 6.09
N ARG A 61 -6.68 -8.87 6.39
CA ARG A 61 -6.71 -9.50 7.72
C ARG A 61 -6.07 -8.61 8.78
N LEU A 62 -4.90 -8.03 8.50
CA LEU A 62 -4.24 -7.08 9.41
C LEU A 62 -5.13 -5.87 9.70
N TYR A 63 -5.80 -5.31 8.70
CA TYR A 63 -6.73 -4.19 8.93
C TYR A 63 -7.95 -4.58 9.76
N ARG A 64 -8.51 -5.77 9.54
CA ARG A 64 -9.63 -6.27 10.34
C ARG A 64 -9.22 -6.48 11.80
N ASP A 65 -8.05 -7.04 12.02
CA ASP A 65 -7.57 -7.40 13.35
C ASP A 65 -6.86 -6.22 14.04
N ARG A 66 -6.68 -5.08 13.35
CA ARG A 66 -5.96 -3.88 13.81
C ARG A 66 -6.43 -3.39 15.17
N VAL A 67 -7.75 -3.24 15.35
CA VAL A 67 -8.33 -2.74 16.60
C VAL A 67 -8.25 -3.80 17.70
N LYS A 68 -8.47 -5.08 17.34
CA LYS A 68 -8.48 -6.19 18.29
C LYS A 68 -7.09 -6.47 18.88
N LEU A 69 -6.06 -6.38 18.05
CA LEU A 69 -4.67 -6.69 18.41
C LEU A 69 -3.83 -5.43 18.68
N ASN A 70 -4.45 -4.25 18.63
CA ASN A 70 -3.83 -2.95 18.79
C ASN A 70 -2.58 -2.78 17.89
N LEU A 71 -2.77 -2.98 16.58
CA LEU A 71 -1.68 -2.96 15.61
C LEU A 71 -1.47 -1.56 15.02
N SER A 72 -0.21 -1.13 14.99
CA SER A 72 0.24 0.06 14.28
C SER A 72 1.10 -0.35 13.10
N PHE A 73 0.63 -0.16 11.88
CA PHE A 73 1.38 -0.49 10.67
C PHE A 73 1.02 0.44 9.52
N GLN A 74 1.93 0.56 8.57
CA GLN A 74 1.73 1.21 7.28
C GLN A 74 1.81 0.17 6.16
N VAL A 75 1.04 0.40 5.10
CA VAL A 75 1.05 -0.48 3.93
C VAL A 75 1.57 0.31 2.75
N PHE A 76 2.48 -0.27 2.02
CA PHE A 76 3.04 0.32 0.82
C PHE A 76 2.81 -0.60 -0.37
N CYS A 77 2.82 -0.01 -1.56
CA CYS A 77 2.79 -0.76 -2.80
C CYS A 77 3.76 -0.15 -3.82
N ARG A 78 4.26 -0.99 -4.73
CA ARG A 78 5.00 -0.53 -5.91
C ARG A 78 4.56 -1.29 -7.14
N ALA A 79 4.60 -0.61 -8.29
CA ALA A 79 4.34 -1.21 -9.58
C ALA A 79 5.66 -1.74 -10.18
N GLY A 80 5.77 -3.05 -10.37
CA GLY A 80 6.98 -3.70 -10.89
C GLY A 80 8.13 -3.80 -9.88
N LYS A 81 9.19 -4.53 -10.26
CA LYS A 81 10.31 -4.90 -9.37
C LYS A 81 11.19 -3.71 -8.93
N ASN A 82 11.27 -2.66 -9.76
CA ASN A 82 12.14 -1.50 -9.54
C ASN A 82 11.35 -0.20 -9.30
N GLY A 83 10.04 -0.31 -9.04
CA GLY A 83 9.21 0.86 -8.75
C GLY A 83 9.53 1.42 -7.36
N LYS A 84 9.39 2.75 -7.19
CA LYS A 84 9.46 3.39 -5.87
C LYS A 84 8.26 2.97 -5.01
N LEU A 85 8.46 2.83 -3.69
CA LEU A 85 7.37 2.57 -2.76
C LEU A 85 6.40 3.75 -2.72
N ARG A 86 5.12 3.44 -2.67
CA ARG A 86 4.05 4.42 -2.46
C ARG A 86 3.23 3.98 -1.27
N LEU A 87 2.97 4.92 -0.36
CA LEU A 87 2.08 4.67 0.77
C LEU A 87 0.68 4.36 0.24
N TRP A 88 0.19 3.17 0.60
CA TRP A 88 -1.16 2.73 0.30
C TRP A 88 -2.06 2.97 1.51
N LYS A 89 -3.19 3.63 1.26
CA LYS A 89 -4.16 3.97 2.30
C LYS A 89 -5.46 3.22 2.01
N LEU A 90 -5.81 2.28 2.89
CA LEU A 90 -7.09 1.59 2.85
C LEU A 90 -8.24 2.62 2.93
N GLY A 91 -9.15 2.61 1.96
CA GLY A 91 -10.38 3.40 2.02
C GLY A 91 -10.29 4.85 1.52
N VAL A 92 -9.21 5.27 0.86
CA VAL A 92 -9.23 6.57 0.16
C VAL A 92 -10.09 6.41 -1.09
N LYS A 93 -11.34 6.89 -1.01
CA LYS A 93 -12.13 7.18 -2.20
C LYS A 93 -11.26 8.03 -3.11
N LYS A 94 -10.96 7.57 -4.34
CA LYS A 94 -10.29 8.41 -5.35
C LYS A 94 -11.02 9.76 -5.36
N PRO A 95 -10.32 10.91 -5.29
CA PRO A 95 -11.00 12.19 -5.46
C PRO A 95 -11.69 12.12 -6.82
N GLN A 96 -13.02 12.19 -6.80
CA GLN A 96 -13.83 12.33 -7.99
C GLN A 96 -13.37 13.65 -8.61
N THR A 97 -12.65 13.58 -9.73
CA THR A 97 -12.23 14.76 -10.47
C THR A 97 -13.49 15.59 -10.73
N GLN A 98 -13.65 16.69 -9.99
CA GLN A 98 -14.69 17.67 -10.29
C GLN A 98 -14.31 18.27 -11.63
N ILE A 99 -14.90 17.74 -12.70
CA ILE A 99 -14.90 18.38 -14.00
C ILE A 99 -15.66 19.69 -13.77
N LYS A 100 -14.94 20.79 -13.58
CA LYS A 100 -15.50 22.13 -13.60
C LYS A 100 -16.08 22.34 -14.99
N THR A 101 -17.37 22.08 -15.15
CA THR A 101 -18.12 22.46 -16.34
C THR A 101 -18.10 23.99 -16.40
N ALA A 102 -17.26 24.54 -17.28
CA ALA A 102 -17.24 25.96 -17.55
C ALA A 102 -18.61 26.35 -18.14
N VAL A 103 -19.47 26.94 -17.31
CA VAL A 103 -20.71 27.56 -17.78
C VAL A 103 -20.33 28.80 -18.57
N ARG A 104 -20.41 28.69 -19.89
CA ARG A 104 -20.22 29.80 -20.83
C ARG A 104 -21.39 30.76 -20.68
N VAL A 105 -21.20 31.85 -19.95
CA VAL A 105 -22.18 32.95 -19.88
C VAL A 105 -22.29 33.58 -21.26
N ARG A 106 -23.44 33.41 -21.93
CA ARG A 106 -23.79 34.17 -23.14
C ARG A 106 -24.09 35.61 -22.71
N SER A 107 -23.22 36.53 -23.07
CA SER A 107 -23.53 37.97 -23.06
C SER A 107 -24.48 38.24 -24.22
N LYS A 108 -25.65 38.82 -23.93
CA LYS A 108 -26.60 39.32 -24.93
C LYS A 108 -26.42 40.84 -24.96
N VAL A 109 -25.94 41.35 -26.09
CA VAL A 109 -26.00 42.77 -26.47
C VAL A 109 -27.34 43.02 -27.15
#